data_AF-A0A149U4T6-F1
#
_entry.id   AF-A0A149U4T6-F1
#
_cell.length_a   1.000
_cell.length_b   1.000
_cell.length_c   1.000
_cell.angle_alpha   90.00
_cell.angle_beta   90.00
_cell.angle_gamma   90.00
#
_symmetry.space_group_name_H-M   'P 1'
#
loop_
_entity.id
_entity.type
_entity.pdbx_description
1 polymer ?
#
loop_
_entity_poly.entity_id
_entity_poly.type
_entity_poly.pdbx_seq_one_letter_code
_entity_poly.pdbx_strand_id
1 'polypeptide(L)'
;MAEATCTKEKHRMPEARVRKAWRVTVEGWDEAEFYFAHTAGEARMACWRALDRERGLITKITARRWKDKDERLPVRSPIADDLSEKEIHCLLHAFGVKEYEPWKAGYRDYFYTSASNEKMQNLVRKGLMHSGVEPCWGAHGHVYFHLTELGKHVALSLTPLYSVR
;
A
#
# COMPACT_ATOMS: atom_id res chain seq x y z
N MET A 1 8.40 37.59 35.95
CA MET A 1 7.33 37.25 34.98
C MET A 1 8.00 36.53 33.83
N ALA A 2 7.53 35.32 33.51
CA ALA A 2 8.29 34.30 32.80
C ALA A 2 8.44 34.55 31.29
N GLU A 3 9.64 34.29 30.78
CA GLU A 3 9.98 34.24 29.36
C GLU A 3 9.31 33.03 28.69
N ALA A 4 8.60 33.27 27.58
CA ALA A 4 8.06 32.22 26.75
C ALA A 4 9.17 31.67 25.83
N THR A 5 9.80 30.58 26.24
CA THR A 5 10.67 29.76 25.39
C THR A 5 9.83 29.09 24.30
N CYS A 6 9.92 29.60 23.08
CA CYS A 6 9.45 28.93 21.87
C CYS A 6 10.37 27.72 21.59
N THR A 7 10.06 26.57 22.17
CA THR A 7 10.67 25.30 21.80
C THR A 7 10.14 24.90 20.43
N LYS A 8 10.94 25.15 19.40
CA LYS A 8 10.82 24.48 18.09
C LYS A 8 11.08 23.00 18.31
N GLU A 9 10.03 22.23 18.59
CA GLU A 9 10.09 20.78 18.42
C GLU A 9 10.39 20.51 16.95
N LYS A 10 11.62 20.08 16.68
CA LYS A 10 11.97 19.46 15.40
C LYS A 10 11.09 18.23 15.27
N HIS A 11 9.99 18.37 14.54
CA HIS A 11 9.24 17.26 14.00
C HIS A 11 10.23 16.42 13.18
N ARG A 12 10.78 15.38 13.79
CA ARG A 12 11.63 14.40 13.11
C ARG A 12 10.74 13.78 12.05
N MET A 13 10.92 14.20 10.80
CA MET A 13 10.12 13.68 9.69
C MET A 13 10.23 12.15 9.70
N PRO A 14 9.12 11.42 9.51
CA PRO A 14 9.10 9.98 9.69
C PRO A 14 10.13 9.34 8.76
N GLU A 15 10.85 8.36 9.29
CA GLU A 15 11.89 7.62 8.57
C GLU A 15 11.36 7.12 7.22
N ALA A 16 12.18 7.29 6.18
CA ALA A 16 11.81 6.93 4.81
C ALA A 16 11.22 5.51 4.75
N ARG A 17 10.02 5.39 4.20
CA ARG A 17 9.31 4.11 4.08
C ARG A 17 9.86 3.33 2.89
N VAL A 18 10.91 2.55 3.12
CA VAL A 18 11.57 1.75 2.08
C VAL A 18 11.04 0.32 2.08
N ARG A 19 10.42 -0.07 0.95
CA ARG A 19 10.06 -1.45 0.64
C ARG A 19 11.27 -2.11 -0.02
N LYS A 20 11.79 -3.13 0.65
CA LYS A 20 13.05 -3.77 0.34
C LYS A 20 12.88 -4.90 -0.69
N ALA A 21 13.48 -4.77 -1.87
CA ALA A 21 13.58 -5.84 -2.87
C ALA A 21 14.76 -6.82 -2.65
N TRP A 22 14.50 -8.10 -2.89
CA TRP A 22 15.48 -9.18 -2.81
C TRP A 22 15.47 -9.96 -4.13
N ARG A 23 16.63 -10.10 -4.76
CA ARG A 23 16.83 -11.05 -5.86
C ARG A 23 17.00 -12.43 -5.25
N VAL A 24 16.18 -13.38 -5.69
CA VAL A 24 16.15 -14.74 -5.17
C VAL A 24 16.49 -15.72 -6.28
N THR A 25 17.42 -16.63 -6.00
CA THR A 25 17.84 -17.69 -6.91
C THR A 25 17.69 -19.04 -6.22
N VAL A 26 17.28 -20.06 -6.97
CA VAL A 26 17.12 -21.43 -6.49
C VAL A 26 18.17 -22.30 -7.20
N GLU A 27 18.93 -23.10 -6.44
CA GLU A 27 19.91 -24.01 -7.03
C GLU A 27 19.23 -25.00 -8.00
N GLY A 28 19.77 -25.12 -9.22
CA GLY A 28 19.21 -25.94 -10.29
C GLY A 28 18.11 -25.26 -11.11
N TRP A 29 17.86 -23.96 -10.89
CA TRP A 29 16.94 -23.14 -11.66
C TRP A 29 17.70 -21.93 -12.21
N ASP A 30 17.61 -21.70 -13.52
CA ASP A 30 18.39 -20.66 -14.19
C ASP A 30 17.81 -19.24 -14.00
N GLU A 31 16.53 -19.15 -13.65
CA GLU A 31 15.84 -17.88 -13.50
C GLU A 31 15.91 -17.33 -12.06
N ALA A 32 16.23 -16.05 -11.96
CA ALA A 32 16.19 -15.31 -10.71
C ALA A 32 14.88 -14.52 -10.64
N GLU A 33 14.13 -14.73 -9.57
CA GLU A 33 12.94 -13.93 -9.26
C GLU A 33 13.28 -12.79 -8.29
N PHE A 34 12.33 -11.89 -8.06
CA PHE A 34 12.47 -10.88 -7.01
C PHE A 34 11.25 -10.82 -6.10
N TYR A 35 11.51 -10.53 -4.83
CA TYR A 35 10.51 -10.49 -3.77
C TYR A 35 10.69 -9.23 -2.92
N PHE A 36 9.58 -8.62 -2.50
CA PHE A 36 9.60 -7.59 -1.47
C PHE A 36 9.45 -8.20 -0.09
N ALA A 37 10.42 -7.98 0.80
CA ALA A 37 10.42 -8.53 2.15
C ALA A 37 11.29 -7.71 3.10
N HIS A 38 11.01 -7.73 4.40
CA HIS A 38 11.81 -6.99 5.38
C HIS A 38 13.22 -7.56 5.51
N THR A 39 13.34 -8.89 5.37
CA THR A 39 14.59 -9.65 5.52
C THR A 39 14.83 -10.63 4.37
N ALA A 40 16.09 -11.08 4.24
CA ALA A 40 16.46 -12.14 3.30
C ALA A 40 15.74 -13.47 3.60
N GLY A 41 15.54 -13.79 4.89
CA GLY A 41 14.86 -15.00 5.32
C GLY A 41 13.39 -15.01 4.91
N GLU A 42 12.71 -13.88 5.03
CA GLU A 42 11.33 -13.72 4.55
C GLU A 42 11.22 -13.85 3.03
N ALA A 43 12.15 -13.26 2.27
CA ALA A 43 12.20 -13.41 0.82
C ALA A 43 12.37 -14.88 0.41
N ARG A 44 13.30 -15.60 1.06
CA ARG A 44 13.47 -17.05 0.87
C ARG A 44 12.21 -17.82 1.21
N MET A 45 11.55 -17.50 2.33
CA MET A 45 10.30 -18.15 2.74
C MET A 45 9.16 -17.88 1.75
N ALA A 46 9.09 -16.69 1.16
CA ALA A 46 8.11 -16.36 0.13
C ALA A 46 8.33 -17.19 -1.13
N CYS A 47 9.58 -17.25 -1.62
CA CYS A 47 9.96 -18.10 -2.74
C CYS A 47 9.68 -19.58 -2.46
N TRP A 48 10.07 -20.10 -1.29
CA TRP A 48 9.82 -21.49 -0.91
C TRP A 48 8.32 -21.84 -0.90
N ARG A 49 7.44 -20.92 -0.49
CA ARG A 49 5.99 -21.13 -0.52
C ARG A 49 5.40 -21.11 -1.93
N ALA A 50 6.05 -20.40 -2.86
CA ALA A 50 5.66 -20.33 -4.26
C ALA A 50 6.15 -21.55 -5.05
N LEU A 51 7.27 -22.16 -4.64
CA LEU A 51 7.73 -23.44 -5.15
C LEU A 51 6.75 -24.55 -4.73
N ASP A 52 6.50 -25.50 -5.65
CA ASP A 52 5.78 -26.71 -5.32
C ASP A 52 6.54 -27.49 -4.22
N ARG A 53 5.85 -27.83 -3.13
CA ARG A 53 6.46 -28.24 -1.84
C ARG A 53 7.32 -29.51 -1.95
N GLU A 54 7.11 -30.30 -3.00
CA GLU A 54 7.85 -31.52 -3.27
C GLU A 54 9.24 -31.30 -3.90
N ARG A 55 9.56 -30.07 -4.36
CA ARG A 55 10.77 -29.82 -5.18
C ARG A 55 11.80 -28.87 -4.58
N GLY A 56 11.45 -28.08 -3.56
CA GLY A 56 12.32 -27.03 -3.04
C GLY A 56 12.79 -27.24 -1.60
N LEU A 57 14.09 -27.52 -1.40
CA LEU A 57 14.71 -27.33 -0.09
C LEU A 57 15.00 -25.85 0.13
N ILE A 58 14.54 -25.26 1.24
CA ILE A 58 14.80 -23.85 1.55
C ILE A 58 16.31 -23.52 1.61
N THR A 59 17.15 -24.51 1.93
CA THR A 59 18.61 -24.38 1.97
C THR A 59 19.23 -24.12 0.60
N LYS A 60 18.53 -24.48 -0.48
CA LYS A 60 18.93 -24.23 -1.87
C LYS A 60 18.51 -22.85 -2.40
N ILE A 61 17.82 -22.07 -1.58
CA ILE A 61 17.32 -20.74 -1.95
C ILE A 61 18.26 -19.68 -1.40
N THR A 62 18.86 -18.90 -2.29
CA THR A 62 19.70 -17.77 -1.95
C THR A 62 18.95 -16.46 -2.20
N ALA A 63 18.95 -15.55 -1.23
CA ALA A 63 18.40 -14.21 -1.38
C ALA A 63 19.50 -13.17 -1.22
N ARG A 64 19.66 -12.29 -2.20
CA ARG A 64 20.58 -11.14 -2.16
C ARG A 64 19.81 -9.84 -2.29
N ARG A 65 20.27 -8.82 -1.56
CA ARG A 65 19.64 -7.50 -1.57
C ARG A 65 19.72 -6.89 -2.96
N TRP A 66 18.60 -6.38 -3.48
CA TRP A 66 18.55 -5.67 -4.76
C TRP A 66 18.15 -4.21 -4.57
N LYS A 67 19.11 -3.38 -4.14
CA LYS A 67 18.84 -1.98 -3.75
C LYS A 67 18.23 -1.14 -4.87
N ASP A 68 18.64 -1.38 -6.12
CA ASP A 68 18.13 -0.64 -7.28
C ASP A 68 16.65 -0.91 -7.58
N LYS A 69 16.08 -1.96 -7.00
CA LYS A 69 14.66 -2.31 -7.09
C LYS A 69 13.90 -1.97 -5.81
N ASP A 70 14.53 -1.30 -4.85
CA ASP A 70 13.82 -0.81 -3.67
C ASP A 70 12.80 0.25 -4.04
N GLU A 71 11.62 0.15 -3.45
CA GLU A 71 10.59 1.16 -3.63
C GLU A 71 10.56 2.08 -2.42
N ARG A 72 10.54 3.39 -2.70
CA ARG A 72 10.37 4.42 -1.68
C ARG A 72 8.92 4.86 -1.68
N LEU A 73 8.22 4.54 -0.61
CA LEU A 73 6.85 5.00 -0.40
C LEU A 73 6.88 6.34 0.33
N PRO A 74 5.90 7.22 0.08
CA PRO A 74 5.76 8.45 0.85
C PRO A 74 5.50 8.12 2.31
N VAL A 75 6.01 8.99 3.19
CA VAL A 75 5.66 9.00 4.61
C VAL A 75 4.15 9.21 4.76
N ARG A 76 3.57 8.71 5.86
CA ARG A 76 2.14 8.84 6.15
C ARG A 76 1.71 10.30 6.00
N SER A 77 0.70 10.54 5.17
CA SER A 77 0.15 11.88 4.98
C SER A 77 -0.57 12.35 6.26
N PRO A 78 -0.38 13.60 6.72
CA PRO A 78 -1.10 14.13 7.88
C PRO A 78 -2.62 14.06 7.75
N ILE A 79 -3.15 14.19 6.52
CA ILE A 79 -4.59 14.07 6.25
C ILE A 79 -5.12 12.70 6.71
N ALA A 80 -4.27 11.67 6.69
CA ALA A 80 -4.67 10.33 7.10
C ALA A 80 -4.93 10.22 8.61
N ASP A 81 -4.45 11.15 9.42
CA ASP A 81 -4.69 11.15 10.87
C ASP A 81 -6.11 11.61 11.21
N ASP A 82 -6.76 12.35 10.29
CA ASP A 82 -8.16 12.78 10.38
C ASP A 82 -9.14 11.80 9.70
N LEU A 83 -8.67 10.60 9.31
CA LEU A 83 -9.50 9.57 8.70
C LEU A 83 -9.85 8.49 9.72
N SER A 84 -11.12 8.11 9.76
CA SER A 84 -11.56 6.92 10.48
C SER A 84 -11.01 5.65 9.82
N GLU A 85 -10.91 4.55 10.57
CA GLU A 85 -10.46 3.26 10.04
C GLU A 85 -11.29 2.78 8.84
N LYS A 86 -12.60 3.04 8.87
CA LYS A 86 -13.51 2.70 7.77
C LYS A 86 -13.24 3.54 6.52
N GLU A 87 -12.90 4.81 6.67
CA GLU A 87 -12.50 5.68 5.55
C GLU A 87 -11.15 5.25 4.97
N ILE A 88 -10.17 4.91 5.82
CA ILE A 88 -8.90 4.33 5.39
C ILE A 88 -9.14 3.04 4.62
N HIS A 89 -10.01 2.16 5.12
CA HIS A 89 -10.37 0.92 4.44
C HIS A 89 -10.96 1.19 3.05
N CYS A 90 -11.94 2.09 2.93
CA CYS A 90 -12.52 2.46 1.64
C CYS A 90 -11.49 3.06 0.68
N LEU A 91 -10.61 3.94 1.17
CA LEU A 91 -9.57 4.59 0.39
C LEU A 91 -8.55 3.56 -0.15
N LEU A 92 -8.04 2.68 0.71
CA LEU A 92 -7.11 1.61 0.34
C LEU A 92 -7.76 0.58 -0.57
N HIS A 93 -9.04 0.28 -0.34
CA HIS A 93 -9.82 -0.54 -1.25
C HIS A 93 -9.83 0.16 -2.62
N ALA A 94 -10.30 1.39 -2.76
CA ALA A 94 -10.35 2.09 -4.04
C ALA A 94 -8.99 2.11 -4.79
N PHE A 95 -7.88 2.21 -4.04
CA PHE A 95 -6.52 2.20 -4.57
C PHE A 95 -5.98 0.79 -4.95
N GLY A 96 -6.73 -0.26 -4.67
CA GLY A 96 -6.35 -1.63 -5.03
C GLY A 96 -5.33 -2.26 -4.11
N VAL A 97 -5.26 -1.81 -2.85
CA VAL A 97 -4.41 -2.48 -1.87
C VAL A 97 -4.97 -3.87 -1.56
N LYS A 98 -4.14 -4.89 -1.76
CA LYS A 98 -4.39 -6.27 -1.33
C LYS A 98 -3.47 -6.60 -0.17
N GLU A 99 -4.01 -7.28 0.83
CA GLU A 99 -3.26 -7.68 2.03
C GLU A 99 -2.00 -8.51 1.70
N TYR A 100 -2.14 -9.46 0.76
CA TYR A 100 -1.06 -10.37 0.38
C TYR A 100 -0.09 -9.81 -0.66
N GLU A 101 -0.49 -8.77 -1.40
CA GLU A 101 0.30 -8.19 -2.50
C GLU A 101 0.25 -6.65 -2.50
N PRO A 102 0.63 -5.97 -1.40
CA PRO A 102 0.51 -4.51 -1.30
C PRO A 102 1.42 -3.75 -2.27
N TRP A 103 2.38 -4.42 -2.92
CA TRP A 103 3.20 -3.83 -3.98
C TRP A 103 2.48 -3.70 -5.33
N LYS A 104 1.33 -4.37 -5.51
CA LYS A 104 0.49 -4.18 -6.70
C LYS A 104 -0.51 -3.03 -6.53
N ALA A 105 -0.51 -2.34 -5.38
CA ALA A 105 -1.38 -1.20 -5.13
C ALA A 105 -1.22 -0.10 -6.19
N GLY A 106 -2.29 0.65 -6.46
CA GLY A 106 -2.33 1.71 -7.47
C GLY A 106 -2.80 1.24 -8.84
N TYR A 107 -3.11 -0.05 -9.04
CA TYR A 107 -3.64 -0.57 -10.30
C TYR A 107 -5.09 -0.15 -10.59
N ARG A 108 -5.82 0.30 -9.56
CA ARG A 108 -7.18 0.84 -9.67
C ARG A 108 -7.30 2.12 -8.86
N ASP A 109 -8.31 2.90 -9.20
CA ASP A 109 -8.57 4.20 -8.58
C ASP A 109 -10.05 4.46 -8.31
N TYR A 110 -10.87 3.42 -8.21
CA TYR A 110 -12.32 3.58 -8.03
C TYR A 110 -12.92 2.62 -7.00
N PHE A 111 -14.05 3.04 -6.42
CA PHE A 111 -14.89 2.24 -5.55
C PHE A 111 -16.34 2.35 -6.01
N TYR A 112 -16.94 1.20 -6.34
CA TYR A 112 -18.36 1.11 -6.69
C TYR A 112 -19.21 0.79 -5.46
N THR A 113 -20.10 1.70 -5.07
CA THR A 113 -21.00 1.52 -3.92
C THR A 113 -22.20 2.46 -4.02
N SER A 114 -23.08 2.45 -3.00
CA SER A 114 -24.22 3.37 -2.95
C SER A 114 -23.75 4.84 -3.00
N ALA A 115 -24.46 5.68 -3.76
CA ALA A 115 -24.25 7.13 -3.79
C ALA A 115 -24.43 7.76 -2.40
N SER A 116 -25.25 7.16 -1.54
CA SER A 116 -25.48 7.62 -0.16
C SER A 116 -24.47 7.06 0.86
N ASN A 117 -23.44 6.33 0.44
CA ASN A 117 -22.43 5.80 1.36
C ASN A 117 -21.69 6.95 2.09
N GLU A 118 -21.97 7.10 3.38
CA GLU A 118 -21.44 8.20 4.19
C GLU A 118 -19.91 8.28 4.20
N LYS A 119 -19.22 7.14 4.15
CA LYS A 119 -17.75 7.10 4.17
C LYS A 119 -17.17 7.63 2.87
N MET A 120 -17.77 7.26 1.73
CA MET A 120 -17.37 7.81 0.43
C MET A 120 -17.68 9.30 0.34
N GLN A 121 -18.85 9.74 0.83
CA GLN A 121 -19.21 11.17 0.87
C GLN A 121 -18.27 11.98 1.77
N ASN A 122 -17.81 11.44 2.89
CA ASN A 122 -16.77 12.07 3.71
C ASN A 122 -15.44 12.19 2.97
N LEU A 123 -15.02 11.13 2.26
CA LEU A 123 -13.79 11.17 1.45
C LEU A 123 -13.88 12.21 0.33
N VAL A 124 -15.06 12.39 -0.28
CA VAL A 124 -15.33 13.48 -1.23
C VAL A 124 -15.21 14.85 -0.56
N ARG A 125 -15.84 15.05 0.60
CA ARG A 125 -15.73 16.31 1.38
C ARG A 125 -14.30 16.65 1.76
N LYS A 126 -13.45 15.65 2.00
CA LYS A 126 -12.02 15.81 2.30
C LYS A 126 -11.15 15.95 1.04
N GLY A 127 -11.73 15.95 -0.16
CA GLY A 127 -11.02 16.10 -1.43
C GLY A 127 -10.20 14.87 -1.86
N LEU A 128 -10.46 13.69 -1.26
CA LEU A 128 -9.75 12.44 -1.57
C LEU A 128 -10.42 11.63 -2.67
N MET A 129 -11.69 11.93 -2.97
CA MET A 129 -12.49 11.29 -4.00
C MET A 129 -13.25 12.33 -4.82
N HIS A 130 -13.51 12.03 -6.07
CA HIS A 130 -14.52 12.71 -6.88
C HIS A 130 -15.92 12.20 -6.49
N SER A 131 -16.92 13.08 -6.63
CA SER A 131 -18.33 12.70 -6.52
C SER A 131 -18.65 11.55 -7.47
N GLY A 132 -19.48 10.62 -7.00
CA GLY A 132 -19.73 9.40 -7.74
C GLY A 132 -20.48 9.64 -9.07
N VAL A 133 -20.08 8.89 -10.10
CA VAL A 133 -20.76 8.87 -11.41
C VAL A 133 -21.56 7.58 -11.55
N GLU A 134 -22.83 7.67 -11.93
CA GLU A 134 -23.66 6.49 -12.16
C GLU A 134 -23.18 5.72 -13.40
N PRO A 135 -23.15 4.38 -13.35
CA PRO A 135 -22.88 3.58 -14.53
C PRO A 135 -24.01 3.69 -15.55
N CYS A 136 -23.65 3.64 -16.84
CA CYS A 136 -24.63 3.68 -17.93
C CYS A 136 -25.57 2.46 -17.99
N TRP A 137 -25.29 1.39 -17.22
CA TRP A 137 -26.09 0.17 -17.15
C TRP A 137 -27.09 0.12 -15.98
N GLY A 138 -27.43 1.27 -15.39
CA GLY A 138 -28.73 1.44 -14.71
C GLY A 138 -28.86 0.81 -13.32
N ALA A 139 -27.78 0.65 -12.56
CA ALA A 139 -27.89 0.31 -11.15
C ALA A 139 -28.30 1.55 -10.33
N HIS A 140 -29.61 1.79 -10.24
CA HIS A 140 -30.18 2.95 -9.55
C HIS A 140 -29.61 3.12 -8.14
N GLY A 141 -28.97 4.27 -7.89
CA GLY A 141 -28.43 4.62 -6.57
C GLY A 141 -27.02 4.11 -6.27
N HIS A 142 -26.36 3.40 -7.19
CA HIS A 142 -24.95 3.03 -7.06
C HIS A 142 -24.07 3.78 -8.06
N VAL A 143 -22.89 4.20 -7.62
CA VAL A 143 -21.98 5.07 -8.37
C VAL A 143 -20.53 4.61 -8.22
N TYR A 144 -19.70 5.00 -9.18
CA TYR A 144 -18.25 4.90 -9.09
C TYR A 144 -17.69 6.19 -8.50
N PHE A 145 -17.11 6.10 -7.30
CA PHE A 145 -16.27 7.15 -6.75
C PHE A 145 -14.84 6.93 -7.23
N HIS A 146 -14.19 7.96 -7.76
CA HIS A 146 -12.80 7.88 -8.24
C HIS A 146 -11.86 8.66 -7.33
N LEU A 147 -10.66 8.14 -7.09
CA LEU A 147 -9.62 8.84 -6.33
C LEU A 147 -9.20 10.11 -7.05
N THR A 148 -9.04 11.19 -6.29
CA THR A 148 -8.29 12.35 -6.75
C THR A 148 -6.78 12.05 -6.72
N GLU A 149 -5.96 12.90 -7.32
CA GLU A 149 -4.51 12.78 -7.18
C GLU A 149 -4.05 12.88 -5.72
N LEU A 150 -4.71 13.72 -4.91
CA LEU A 150 -4.51 13.78 -3.47
C LEU A 150 -4.90 12.44 -2.81
N GLY A 151 -6.04 11.87 -3.19
CA GLY A 151 -6.49 10.56 -2.73
C GLY A 151 -5.48 9.45 -3.01
N LYS A 152 -4.94 9.39 -4.23
CA LYS A 152 -3.88 8.44 -4.63
C LYS A 152 -2.63 8.62 -3.78
N HIS A 153 -2.19 9.87 -3.57
CA HIS A 153 -1.03 10.16 -2.73
C HIS A 153 -1.23 9.71 -1.27
N VAL A 154 -2.39 10.03 -0.68
CA VAL A 154 -2.73 9.60 0.69
C VAL A 154 -2.82 8.07 0.77
N ALA A 155 -3.47 7.41 -0.19
CA ALA A 155 -3.55 5.95 -0.24
C ALA A 155 -2.17 5.30 -0.35
N LEU A 156 -1.28 5.83 -1.18
CA LEU A 156 0.09 5.34 -1.31
C LEU A 156 0.88 5.51 0.00
N SER A 157 0.65 6.60 0.73
CA SER A 157 1.24 6.84 2.05
C SER A 157 0.76 5.87 3.14
N LEU A 158 -0.39 5.25 2.93
CA LEU A 158 -1.01 4.27 3.82
C LEU A 158 -0.77 2.83 3.40
N THR A 159 -0.29 2.61 2.17
CA THR A 159 -0.06 1.27 1.61
C THR A 159 1.01 0.53 2.41
N PRO A 160 0.73 -0.67 2.97
CA PRO A 160 1.71 -1.44 3.72
C PRO A 160 3.00 -1.73 2.93
N LEU A 161 4.14 -1.79 3.61
CA LEU A 161 5.41 -2.11 2.95
C LEU A 161 5.45 -3.59 2.53
N TYR A 162 4.96 -4.48 3.39
CA TYR A 162 4.96 -5.93 3.19
C TYR A 162 3.58 -6.48 3.51
N SER A 163 3.32 -7.72 3.11
CA SER A 163 2.09 -8.42 3.51
C SER A 163 2.05 -8.63 5.02
N VAL A 164 0.87 -8.47 5.59
CA VAL A 164 0.60 -8.86 6.98
C VAL A 164 0.38 -10.37 6.95
N ARG A 165 1.14 -11.11 7.76
CA ARG A 165 1.01 -12.58 7.91
C ARG A 165 0.44 -12.89 9.27
#